data_AF-A0A0Q0Z9I0-F1
#
_entry.id   AF-A0A0Q0Z9I0-F1
#
_cell.length_a   1.000
_cell.length_b   1.000
_cell.length_c   1.000
_cell.angle_alpha   90.00
_cell.angle_beta   90.00
_cell.angle_gamma   90.00
#
_symmetry.space_group_name_H-M   'P 1'
#
loop_
_entity.id
_entity.type
_entity.pdbx_description
1 polymer ?
#
loop_
_entity_poly.entity_id
_entity_poly.type
_entity_poly.pdbx_seq_one_letter_code
_entity_poly.pdbx_strand_id
1 'polypeptide(L)'
;MNSISNKKINQVTKRTLVVGMDIAKKKHYACFVDERGRVLKKPFPVLQSREGLEWLYQCIVEAMKEFGKTEVIVGIEPTGHYWLNLAYFLDEKGIPLVMTNPMHVKRSKELDDNLPTKHDAKDALVIARLVKDGRFSYPRILKGMEAELRVGATFRSKLMEEQGAIRNQMIRWLDRY
;
A
#
# COMPACT_ATOMS: atom_id res chain seq x y z
N MET A 1 28.15 5.56 8.42
CA MET A 1 27.14 6.13 7.50
C MET A 1 26.19 5.03 7.07
N ASN A 2 24.88 5.24 7.19
CA ASN A 2 23.87 4.17 7.06
C ASN A 2 23.75 3.69 5.59
N SER A 3 24.44 2.59 5.26
CA SER A 3 24.52 2.04 3.90
C SER A 3 23.15 1.74 3.28
N ILE A 4 22.14 1.42 4.10
CA ILE A 4 20.81 1.00 3.63
C ILE A 4 19.98 2.21 3.19
N SER A 5 20.03 3.32 3.93
CA SER A 5 19.27 4.53 3.58
C SER A 5 19.77 5.14 2.27
N ASN A 6 21.09 5.21 2.08
CA ASN A 6 21.67 5.70 0.82
C ASN A 6 21.30 4.81 -0.37
N LYS A 7 21.26 3.48 -0.18
CA LYS A 7 20.81 2.55 -1.22
C LYS A 7 19.35 2.80 -1.64
N LYS A 8 18.45 3.02 -0.68
CA LYS A 8 17.02 3.28 -0.95
C LYS A 8 16.80 4.62 -1.68
N ILE A 9 17.51 5.66 -1.27
CA ILE A 9 17.45 6.97 -1.94
C ILE A 9 17.95 6.84 -3.39
N ASN A 10 19.10 6.18 -3.58
CA ASN A 10 19.70 6.02 -4.90
C ASN A 10 18.91 5.08 -5.84
N GLN A 11 17.95 4.33 -5.31
CA GLN A 11 17.10 3.45 -6.12
C GLN A 11 16.09 4.22 -6.96
N VAL A 12 15.64 5.39 -6.50
CA VAL A 12 14.75 6.24 -7.28
C VAL A 12 15.61 7.15 -8.16
N THR A 13 15.69 6.81 -9.44
CA THR A 13 16.50 7.53 -10.42
C THR A 13 15.61 8.34 -11.37
N LYS A 14 16.23 9.15 -12.24
CA LYS A 14 15.53 9.86 -13.33
C LYS A 14 14.73 8.93 -14.25
N ARG A 15 15.04 7.63 -14.28
CA ARG A 15 14.37 6.62 -15.09
C ARG A 15 13.21 5.94 -14.37
N THR A 16 13.02 6.23 -13.09
CA THR A 16 12.00 5.61 -12.25
C THR A 16 10.72 6.44 -12.26
N LEU A 17 9.58 5.76 -12.52
CA LEU A 17 8.24 6.25 -12.24
C LEU A 17 7.87 5.86 -10.81
N VAL A 18 7.52 6.84 -9.98
CA VAL A 18 7.06 6.57 -8.61
C VAL A 18 5.55 6.69 -8.58
N VAL A 19 4.89 5.64 -8.13
CA VAL A 19 3.42 5.57 -8.01
C VAL A 19 3.07 5.49 -6.54
N GLY A 20 2.53 6.56 -5.97
CA GLY A 20 1.94 6.52 -4.63
C GLY A 20 0.48 6.13 -4.70
N MET A 21 0.05 5.19 -3.87
CA MET A 21 -1.32 4.73 -3.80
C MET A 21 -1.87 4.79 -2.38
N ASP A 22 -3.01 5.44 -2.24
CA ASP A 22 -3.83 5.37 -1.03
C ASP A 22 -4.88 4.25 -1.17
N ILE A 23 -4.90 3.32 -0.23
CA ILE A 23 -5.61 2.04 -0.33
C ILE A 23 -6.86 2.03 0.56
N ALA A 24 -8.04 2.02 -0.07
CA ALA A 24 -9.31 1.76 0.62
C ALA A 24 -10.02 0.47 0.16
N LYS A 25 -11.12 0.11 0.83
CA LYS A 25 -11.89 -1.13 0.59
C LYS A 25 -12.41 -1.31 -0.83
N LYS A 26 -12.90 -0.23 -1.47
CA LYS A 26 -13.59 -0.29 -2.77
C LYS A 26 -12.85 0.45 -3.88
N LYS A 27 -12.21 1.56 -3.54
CA LYS A 27 -11.59 2.48 -4.49
C LYS A 27 -10.27 2.95 -3.90
N HIS A 28 -9.18 2.69 -4.58
CA HIS A 28 -7.88 3.25 -4.29
C HIS A 28 -7.72 4.57 -5.03
N TYR A 29 -6.66 5.29 -4.68
CA TYR A 29 -6.31 6.52 -5.36
C TYR A 29 -4.82 6.51 -5.69
N ALA A 30 -4.47 6.78 -6.94
CA ALA A 30 -3.10 6.71 -7.44
C ALA A 30 -2.60 8.10 -7.83
N CYS A 31 -1.33 8.38 -7.52
CA CYS A 31 -0.60 9.58 -7.93
C CYS A 31 0.75 9.18 -8.52
N PHE A 32 1.03 9.68 -9.72
CA PHE A 32 2.28 9.40 -10.43
C PHE A 32 3.20 10.60 -10.30
N VAL A 33 4.43 10.35 -9.84
CA VAL A 33 5.46 11.38 -9.69
C VAL A 33 6.79 10.95 -10.30
N ASP A 34 7.60 11.94 -10.64
CA ASP A 34 8.99 11.75 -11.05
C ASP A 34 9.94 11.65 -9.84
N GLU A 35 11.24 11.47 -10.11
CA GLU A 35 12.30 11.42 -9.10
C GLU A 35 12.48 12.75 -8.33
N ARG A 36 11.86 13.83 -8.80
CA ARG A 36 11.83 15.13 -8.14
C ARG A 36 10.58 15.30 -7.28
N GLY A 37 9.56 14.46 -7.44
CA GLY A 37 8.31 14.51 -6.70
C GLY A 37 7.27 15.39 -7.40
N ARG A 38 7.50 15.71 -8.68
CA ARG A 38 6.57 16.45 -9.53
C ARG A 38 5.48 15.52 -10.02
N VAL A 39 4.25 15.98 -9.94
CA VAL A 39 3.08 15.23 -10.41
C VAL A 39 3.12 15.14 -11.94
N LEU A 40 3.12 13.92 -12.47
CA LEU A 40 3.18 13.65 -13.90
C LEU A 40 1.79 13.57 -14.54
N LYS A 41 0.83 12.98 -13.82
CA LYS A 41 -0.58 12.90 -14.22
C LYS A 41 -1.47 13.35 -13.08
N LYS A 42 -2.63 13.91 -13.41
CA LYS A 42 -3.66 14.23 -12.42
C LYS A 42 -3.99 12.96 -11.64
N PRO A 43 -3.95 12.99 -10.30
CA PRO A 43 -4.31 11.85 -9.50
C PRO A 43 -5.69 11.29 -9.86
N PHE A 44 -5.82 9.96 -9.87
CA PHE A 44 -7.00 9.28 -10.36
C PHE A 44 -7.38 8.09 -9.49
N PRO A 45 -8.66 7.73 -9.42
CA PRO A 45 -9.10 6.60 -8.64
C PRO A 45 -8.93 5.28 -9.40
N VAL A 46 -8.68 4.20 -8.66
CA VAL A 46 -8.58 2.82 -9.15
C VAL A 46 -9.59 1.95 -8.41
N LEU A 47 -10.35 1.11 -9.09
CA LEU A 47 -11.28 0.19 -8.42
C LEU A 47 -10.55 -1.03 -7.87
N GLN A 48 -10.99 -1.50 -6.70
CA GLN A 48 -10.51 -2.76 -6.09
C GLN A 48 -11.19 -3.96 -6.80
N SER A 49 -10.88 -4.14 -8.08
CA SER A 49 -11.29 -5.27 -8.90
C SER A 49 -10.17 -5.67 -9.84
N ARG A 50 -10.23 -6.86 -10.44
CA ARG A 50 -9.20 -7.31 -11.38
C ARG A 50 -9.08 -6.38 -12.58
N GLU A 51 -10.21 -5.93 -13.12
CA GLU A 51 -10.28 -4.99 -14.23
C GLU A 51 -9.71 -3.62 -13.83
N GLY A 52 -9.98 -3.16 -12.61
CA GLY A 52 -9.42 -1.91 -12.08
C GLY A 52 -7.90 -1.96 -11.94
N LEU A 53 -7.36 -3.09 -11.46
CA LEU A 53 -5.91 -3.29 -11.34
C LEU A 53 -5.22 -3.46 -12.70
N GLU A 54 -5.86 -4.13 -13.67
CA GLU A 54 -5.34 -4.20 -15.03
C GLU A 54 -5.34 -2.83 -15.71
N TRP A 55 -6.38 -2.02 -15.49
CA TRP A 55 -6.41 -0.63 -15.95
C TRP A 55 -5.30 0.22 -15.32
N LEU A 56 -5.04 0.06 -14.01
CA LEU A 56 -3.89 0.69 -13.36
C LEU A 56 -2.56 0.29 -14.02
N TYR A 57 -2.38 -1.00 -14.34
CA TYR A 57 -1.19 -1.48 -15.03
C TYR A 57 -1.02 -0.82 -16.40
N GLN A 58 -2.09 -0.70 -17.18
CA GLN A 58 -2.07 0.02 -18.46
C GLN A 58 -1.66 1.48 -18.28
N CYS A 59 -2.24 2.18 -17.30
CA CYS A 59 -1.86 3.56 -16.99
C CYS A 59 -0.37 3.70 -16.62
N ILE A 60 0.19 2.74 -15.88
CA ILE A 60 1.62 2.70 -15.53
C ILE A 60 2.45 2.56 -16.81
N VAL A 61 2.14 1.59 -17.66
CA VAL A 61 2.89 1.34 -18.90
C VAL A 61 2.83 2.55 -19.84
N GLU A 62 1.66 3.19 -19.97
CA GLU A 62 1.49 4.41 -20.76
C GLU A 62 2.32 5.56 -20.20
N ALA A 63 2.26 5.80 -18.88
CA ALA A 63 3.05 6.85 -18.24
C ALA A 63 4.56 6.58 -18.39
N MET A 64 5.00 5.33 -18.31
CA MET A 64 6.39 4.98 -18.53
C MET A 64 6.84 5.33 -19.95
N LYS A 65 6.02 5.05 -20.97
CA LYS A 65 6.31 5.42 -22.37
C LYS A 65 6.30 6.94 -22.56
N GLU A 66 5.26 7.61 -22.07
CA GLU A 66 5.03 9.05 -22.21
C GLU A 66 6.15 9.88 -21.58
N PHE A 67 6.63 9.48 -20.41
CA PHE A 67 7.67 10.20 -19.65
C PHE A 67 9.08 9.58 -19.77
N GLY A 68 9.28 8.62 -20.68
CA GLY A 68 10.58 7.98 -20.92
C GLY A 68 11.15 7.26 -19.69
N LYS A 69 10.30 6.68 -18.84
CA LYS A 69 10.69 5.93 -17.64
C LYS A 69 10.86 4.46 -17.99
N THR A 70 11.92 3.84 -17.47
CA THR A 70 12.22 2.40 -17.68
C THR A 70 11.98 1.55 -16.45
N GLU A 71 11.84 2.17 -15.29
CA GLU A 71 11.59 1.50 -14.01
C GLU A 71 10.33 2.07 -13.37
N VAL A 72 9.67 1.28 -12.54
CA VAL A 72 8.51 1.72 -11.76
C VAL A 72 8.61 1.17 -10.34
N ILE A 73 8.17 1.97 -9.38
CA ILE A 73 8.01 1.57 -7.97
C ILE A 73 6.65 2.03 -7.47
N VAL A 74 5.91 1.12 -6.85
CA VAL A 74 4.58 1.41 -6.28
C VAL A 74 4.69 1.46 -4.76
N GLY A 75 4.36 2.59 -4.17
CA GLY A 75 4.31 2.77 -2.73
C GLY A 75 2.89 2.85 -2.20
N ILE A 76 2.67 2.25 -1.04
CA ILE A 76 1.40 2.27 -0.33
C ILE A 76 1.58 2.62 1.15
N GLU A 77 0.55 3.18 1.75
CA GLU A 77 0.34 3.11 3.20
C GLU A 77 -0.47 1.84 3.51
N PRO A 78 0.03 0.92 4.35
CA PRO A 78 -0.68 -0.32 4.65
C PRO A 78 -1.89 -0.04 5.56
N THR A 79 -3.08 0.09 4.97
CA THR A 79 -4.35 0.22 5.69
C THR A 79 -5.17 -1.06 5.55
N GLY A 80 -5.29 -1.82 6.65
CA GLY A 80 -6.03 -3.09 6.67
C GLY A 80 -5.38 -4.17 5.80
N HIS A 81 -6.20 -5.06 5.21
CA HIS A 81 -5.73 -6.19 4.39
C HIS A 81 -5.92 -5.98 2.87
N TYR A 82 -6.61 -4.93 2.44
CA TYR A 82 -6.98 -4.72 1.03
C TYR A 82 -5.77 -4.52 0.10
N TRP A 83 -4.64 -4.06 0.65
CA TRP A 83 -3.40 -3.91 -0.11
C TRP A 83 -2.81 -5.25 -0.60
N LEU A 84 -3.20 -6.38 0.00
CA LEU A 84 -2.69 -7.71 -0.41
C LEU A 84 -3.07 -8.04 -1.86
N ASN A 85 -4.29 -7.70 -2.28
CA ASN A 85 -4.74 -7.96 -3.65
C ASN A 85 -3.86 -7.21 -4.66
N LEU A 86 -3.53 -5.95 -4.36
CA LEU A 86 -2.61 -5.14 -5.16
C LEU A 86 -1.19 -5.73 -5.11
N ALA A 87 -0.73 -6.17 -3.93
CA ALA A 87 0.61 -6.73 -3.76
C ALA A 87 0.82 -7.98 -4.62
N TYR A 88 -0.13 -8.93 -4.59
CA TYR A 88 -0.06 -10.13 -5.42
C TYR A 88 -0.15 -9.80 -6.91
N PHE A 89 -1.05 -8.89 -7.31
CA PHE A 89 -1.18 -8.47 -8.71
C PHE A 89 0.11 -7.82 -9.23
N LEU A 90 0.74 -6.93 -8.47
CA LEU A 90 1.97 -6.27 -8.88
C LEU A 90 3.16 -7.23 -8.92
N ASP A 91 3.22 -8.19 -8.00
CA ASP A 91 4.23 -9.24 -7.98
C ASP A 91 4.13 -10.13 -9.25
N GLU A 92 2.92 -10.48 -9.69
CA GLU A 92 2.71 -11.20 -10.97
C GLU A 92 3.21 -10.39 -12.19
N LYS A 93 3.10 -9.05 -12.14
CA LYS A 93 3.59 -8.14 -13.19
C LYS A 93 5.07 -7.77 -13.05
N GLY A 94 5.76 -8.26 -12.00
CA GLY A 94 7.16 -7.93 -11.73
C GLY A 94 7.40 -6.49 -11.26
N ILE A 95 6.38 -5.81 -10.73
CA ILE A 95 6.45 -4.43 -10.26
C ILE A 95 6.74 -4.40 -8.75
N PRO A 96 7.81 -3.74 -8.28
CA PRO A 96 8.12 -3.68 -6.86
C PRO A 96 7.08 -2.83 -6.09
N LEU A 97 6.43 -3.47 -5.12
CA LEU A 97 5.60 -2.80 -4.11
C LEU A 97 6.44 -2.49 -2.86
N VAL A 98 6.33 -1.27 -2.35
CA VAL A 98 6.95 -0.83 -1.10
C VAL A 98 5.92 -0.20 -0.16
N MET A 99 6.21 -0.24 1.13
CA MET A 99 5.35 0.31 2.17
C MET A 99 5.98 1.53 2.84
N THR A 100 5.18 2.58 3.02
CA THR A 100 5.52 3.72 3.87
C THR A 100 4.97 3.49 5.27
N ASN A 101 5.57 4.13 6.27
CA ASN A 101 5.09 4.07 7.64
C ASN A 101 3.91 5.05 7.81
N PRO A 102 2.73 4.60 8.31
CA PRO A 102 1.58 5.47 8.60
C PRO A 102 1.92 6.72 9.42
N MET A 103 2.84 6.60 10.39
CA MET A 103 3.30 7.73 11.19
C MET A 103 4.05 8.78 10.38
N HIS A 104 4.81 8.36 9.36
CA HIS A 104 5.50 9.28 8.47
C HIS A 104 4.53 9.96 7.52
N VAL A 105 3.55 9.21 7.01
CA VAL A 105 2.49 9.75 6.16
C VAL A 105 1.72 10.84 6.91
N LYS A 106 1.29 10.57 8.15
CA LYS A 106 0.58 11.54 9.00
C LYS A 106 1.40 12.82 9.22
N ARG A 107 2.67 12.70 9.63
CA ARG A 107 3.54 13.86 9.87
C ARG A 107 3.81 14.67 8.60
N SER A 108 3.93 14.01 7.44
CA SER A 108 4.10 14.71 6.17
C SER A 108 2.85 15.47 5.75
N LYS A 109 1.65 14.96 6.04
CA LYS A 109 0.38 15.68 5.80
C LYS A 109 0.32 17.01 6.56
N GLU A 110 0.75 17.01 7.83
CA GLU A 110 0.79 18.21 8.68
C GLU A 110 1.64 19.35 8.09
N LEU A 111 2.64 19.02 7.24
CA LEU A 111 3.49 20.02 6.57
C LEU A 111 2.86 20.57 5.27
N ASP A 112 2.05 19.77 4.60
CA ASP A 112 1.45 20.09 3.29
C ASP A 112 0.01 20.68 3.41
N ASP A 113 -0.63 20.57 4.58
CA ASP A 113 -2.03 20.94 4.79
C ASP A 113 -2.28 22.46 4.90
N ASN A 114 -2.31 23.12 3.74
CA ASN A 114 -2.75 24.52 3.61
C ASN A 114 -3.88 24.74 2.60
N LEU A 115 -4.52 23.68 2.06
CA LEU A 115 -5.54 23.80 1.00
C LEU A 115 -6.74 22.84 1.16
N PRO A 116 -7.99 23.28 0.86
CA PRO A 116 -9.21 22.47 0.95
C PRO A 116 -9.43 21.60 -0.30
N THR A 117 -8.60 20.57 -0.50
CA THR A 117 -8.74 19.60 -1.61
C THR A 117 -8.97 18.17 -1.11
N LYS A 118 -9.60 17.32 -1.94
CA LYS A 118 -9.96 15.92 -1.63
C LYS A 118 -8.77 15.14 -1.04
N HIS A 119 -8.97 14.52 0.12
CA HIS A 119 -7.92 13.89 0.93
C HIS A 119 -7.20 12.73 0.22
N ASP A 120 -7.92 11.79 -0.38
CA ASP A 120 -7.32 10.60 -1.03
C ASP A 120 -6.25 10.96 -2.09
N ALA A 121 -6.43 12.09 -2.80
CA ALA A 121 -5.48 12.59 -3.79
C ALA A 121 -4.19 13.11 -3.19
N LYS A 122 -4.30 13.81 -2.07
CA LYS A 122 -3.15 14.32 -1.32
C LYS A 122 -2.40 13.16 -0.68
N ASP A 123 -3.12 12.20 -0.14
CA ASP A 123 -2.57 11.04 0.56
C ASP A 123 -1.70 10.21 -0.39
N ALA A 124 -2.21 9.92 -1.59
CA ALA A 124 -1.43 9.27 -2.65
C ALA A 124 -0.16 10.05 -3.02
N LEU A 125 -0.23 11.40 -3.08
CA LEU A 125 0.93 12.25 -3.36
C LEU A 125 1.97 12.21 -2.22
N VAL A 126 1.53 12.29 -0.97
CA VAL A 126 2.40 12.21 0.21
C VAL A 126 3.13 10.87 0.23
N ILE A 127 2.42 9.76 -0.03
CA ILE A 127 3.01 8.43 -0.13
C ILE A 127 4.07 8.40 -1.25
N ALA A 128 3.76 8.93 -2.44
CA ALA A 128 4.69 8.98 -3.56
C ALA A 128 5.99 9.74 -3.21
N ARG A 129 5.86 10.88 -2.52
CA ARG A 129 7.01 11.69 -2.07
C ARG A 129 7.86 10.97 -1.03
N LEU A 130 7.24 10.25 -0.10
CA LEU A 130 7.98 9.44 0.89
C LEU A 130 8.76 8.30 0.22
N VAL A 131 8.18 7.68 -0.80
CA VAL A 131 8.84 6.61 -1.58
C VAL A 131 10.06 7.17 -2.29
N LYS A 132 9.89 8.32 -2.95
CA LYS A 132 10.95 9.05 -3.62
C LYS A 132 12.13 9.37 -2.69
N ASP A 133 11.83 9.74 -1.45
CA ASP A 133 12.83 10.05 -0.43
C ASP A 133 13.47 8.80 0.21
N GLY A 134 13.18 7.59 -0.29
CA GLY A 134 13.71 6.34 0.24
C GLY A 134 13.10 5.92 1.59
N ARG A 135 12.03 6.59 2.05
CA ARG A 135 11.37 6.36 3.35
C ARG A 135 10.34 5.24 3.28
N PHE A 136 10.76 4.08 2.78
CA PHE A 136 9.92 2.90 2.61
C PHE A 136 10.59 1.62 3.09
N SER A 137 9.83 0.55 3.23
CA SER A 137 10.28 -0.82 3.48
C SER A 137 9.68 -1.78 2.45
N TYR A 138 10.34 -2.91 2.24
CA TYR A 138 9.80 -3.99 1.42
C TYR A 138 8.89 -4.87 2.28
N PRO A 139 7.62 -5.07 1.89
CA PRO A 139 6.77 -6.03 2.55
C PRO A 139 7.23 -7.45 2.24
N ARG A 140 7.11 -8.34 3.23
CA ARG A 140 7.22 -9.78 3.00
C ARG A 140 5.87 -10.31 2.51
N ILE A 141 5.75 -10.52 1.20
CA ILE A 141 4.60 -11.20 0.58
C ILE A 141 4.76 -12.70 0.82
N LEU A 142 3.84 -13.30 1.58
CA LEU A 142 3.83 -14.74 1.80
C LEU A 142 3.20 -15.44 0.59
N LYS A 143 3.71 -16.62 0.21
CA LYS A 143 3.15 -17.42 -0.89
C LYS A 143 3.06 -18.89 -0.47
N GLY A 144 2.13 -19.61 -1.10
CA GLY A 144 1.92 -21.04 -0.88
C GLY A 144 1.72 -21.41 0.59
N MET A 145 2.45 -22.43 1.04
CA MET A 145 2.35 -22.99 2.39
C MET A 145 2.51 -21.95 3.50
N GLU A 146 3.40 -20.96 3.35
CA GLU A 146 3.58 -19.93 4.38
C GLU A 146 2.33 -19.06 4.55
N ALA A 147 1.67 -18.72 3.43
CA ALA A 147 0.43 -17.94 3.46
C ALA A 147 -0.71 -18.75 4.09
N GLU A 148 -0.85 -20.03 3.72
CA GLU A 148 -1.84 -20.95 4.29
C GLU A 148 -1.66 -21.12 5.80
N LEU A 149 -0.43 -21.31 6.27
CA LEU A 149 -0.11 -21.41 7.69
C LEU A 149 -0.49 -20.13 8.45
N ARG A 150 -0.25 -18.95 7.88
CA ARG A 150 -0.65 -17.67 8.49
C ARG A 150 -2.18 -17.54 8.58
N VAL A 151 -2.89 -17.90 7.52
CA VAL A 151 -4.36 -17.89 7.51
C VAL A 151 -4.90 -18.88 8.54
N GLY A 152 -4.37 -20.10 8.58
CA GLY A 152 -4.77 -21.13 9.53
C GLY A 152 -4.51 -20.73 10.99
N ALA A 153 -3.35 -20.15 11.29
CA ALA A 153 -3.03 -19.63 12.62
C ALA A 153 -4.00 -18.52 13.06
N THR A 154 -4.33 -17.60 12.14
CA THR A 154 -5.29 -16.50 12.39
C THR A 154 -6.69 -17.06 12.65
N PHE A 155 -7.12 -18.03 11.83
CA PHE A 155 -8.41 -18.69 11.96
C PHE A 155 -8.53 -19.45 13.29
N ARG A 156 -7.49 -20.17 13.70
CA ARG A 156 -7.44 -20.84 15.01
C ARG A 156 -7.60 -19.85 16.16
N SER A 157 -6.86 -18.74 16.15
CA SER A 157 -6.99 -17.72 17.20
C SER A 157 -8.41 -17.19 17.32
N LYS A 158 -9.09 -16.94 16.19
CA LYS A 158 -10.49 -16.53 16.17
C LYS A 158 -11.42 -17.58 16.78
N LEU A 159 -11.27 -18.85 16.40
CA LEU A 159 -12.06 -19.94 16.97
C LEU A 159 -11.85 -20.09 18.50
N MET A 160 -10.63 -19.90 18.98
CA MET A 160 -10.35 -19.93 20.42
C MET A 160 -11.04 -18.78 21.16
N GLU A 161 -11.07 -17.59 20.57
CA GLU A 161 -11.77 -16.42 21.12
C GLU A 161 -13.29 -16.63 21.16
N GLU A 162 -13.87 -17.17 20.08
CA GLU A 162 -15.29 -17.54 20.00
C GLU A 162 -15.65 -18.64 21.01
N GLN A 163 -14.81 -19.67 21.15
CA GLN A 163 -15.01 -20.73 22.14
C GLN A 163 -15.00 -20.16 23.57
N GLY A 164 -14.05 -19.27 23.87
CA GLY A 164 -13.98 -18.60 25.17
C GLY A 164 -15.23 -17.75 25.44
N ALA A 165 -15.71 -17.03 24.44
CA ALA A 165 -16.93 -16.22 24.55
C ALA A 165 -18.17 -17.09 24.83
N ILE A 166 -18.33 -18.20 24.11
CA ILE A 166 -19.44 -19.16 24.32
C ILE A 166 -19.36 -19.78 25.72
N ARG A 167 -18.16 -20.19 26.17
CA ARG A 167 -17.97 -20.74 27.52
C ARG A 167 -18.36 -19.74 28.59
N ASN A 168 -17.94 -18.49 28.44
CA ASN A 168 -18.29 -17.42 29.38
C ASN A 168 -19.79 -17.11 29.38
N GLN A 169 -20.47 -17.23 28.23
CA GLN A 169 -21.93 -17.15 28.19
C GLN A 169 -22.55 -18.29 28.99
N MET A 170 -22.16 -19.55 28.75
CA MET A 170 -22.69 -20.71 29.46
C MET A 170 -22.55 -20.59 30.98
N ILE A 171 -21.38 -20.20 31.47
CA ILE A 171 -21.15 -19.96 32.91
C ILE A 171 -22.12 -18.90 33.44
N ARG A 172 -22.23 -17.77 32.74
CA ARG A 172 -23.12 -16.67 33.14
C ARG A 172 -24.61 -17.07 33.15
N TRP A 173 -25.01 -18.02 32.31
CA TRP A 173 -26.35 -18.59 32.31
C TRP A 173 -26.56 -19.54 33.50
N LEU A 174 -25.57 -20.38 33.81
CA LEU A 174 -25.60 -21.27 34.97
C LEU A 174 -25.61 -20.48 36.28
N ASP A 175 -24.81 -19.43 36.43
CA ASP A 175 -24.76 -18.62 37.66
C ASP A 175 -26.06 -17.84 37.95
N ARG A 176 -26.95 -17.71 36.95
CA ARG A 176 -28.20 -16.96 37.08
C ARG A 176 -29.34 -17.79 37.68
N TYR A 177 -29.25 -19.11 37.66
CA TYR A 177 -30.26 -20.06 38.12
C TYR A 177 -29.71 -20.98 39.20
#